data_AF-A0A821HAV8-F1
#
_entry.id   AF-A0A821HAV8-F1
#
_cell.length_a   1.000
_cell.length_b   1.000
_cell.length_c   1.000
_cell.angle_alpha   90.00
_cell.angle_beta   90.00
_cell.angle_gamma   90.00
#
_symmetry.space_group_name_H-M   'P 1'
#
loop_
_entity.id
_entity.type
_entity.pdbx_description
1 polymer ?
#
loop_
_entity_poly.entity_id
_entity_poly.type
_entity_poly.pdbx_seq_one_letter_code
_entity_poly.pdbx_strand_id
1 'polypeptide(L)' 'MGLSIQNVDPQQHAGWITCRLENPYGNEEETIQLTVLIAPIITTQLPREHEIVS' A
#
# COMPACT_ATOMS: atom_id res chain seq x y z
N MET A 1 16.68 16.25 1.75
CA MET A 1 15.28 16.29 2.23
C MET A 1 14.48 15.41 1.27
N GLY A 2 13.68 14.47 1.77
CA GLY A 2 12.95 13.49 0.95
C GLY A 2 11.57 13.20 1.55
N LEU A 3 10.67 12.61 0.77
CA LEU A 3 9.35 12.24 1.25
C LEU A 3 9.46 11.09 2.26
N SER A 4 8.87 11.27 3.44
CA SER A 4 8.75 10.23 4.46
C SER A 4 7.29 10.09 4.85
N ILE A 5 6.71 8.91 4.62
CA ILE A 5 5.32 8.59 4.97
C ILE A 5 5.33 7.79 6.28
N GLN A 6 4.81 8.39 7.35
CA GLN A 6 4.66 7.72 8.64
C GLN A 6 3.30 7.02 8.71
N ASN A 7 3.22 5.92 9.48
CA ASN A 7 2.00 5.15 9.69
C ASN A 7 1.29 4.79 8.36
N VAL A 8 2.01 4.08 7.49
CA VAL A 8 1.58 3.74 6.13
C VAL A 8 0.23 3.03 6.14
N ASP A 9 -0.81 3.72 5.66
CA ASP A 9 -2.11 3.15 5.28
C ASP A 9 -2.03 2.49 3.88
N PRO A 10 -2.28 1.17 3.77
CA PRO A 10 -2.23 0.43 2.51
C PRO A 10 -3.29 0.86 1.48
N GLN A 11 -4.46 1.35 1.90
CA GLN A 11 -5.53 1.76 1.01
C GLN A 11 -5.31 3.17 0.46
N GLN A 12 -4.59 4.01 1.19
CA GLN A 12 -4.37 5.41 0.84
C GLN A 12 -3.03 5.67 0.17
N HIS A 13 -1.98 4.92 0.55
CA HIS A 13 -0.61 5.22 0.11
C HIS A 13 -0.06 4.26 -0.95
N ALA A 14 -0.70 3.11 -1.19
CA ALA A 14 -0.28 2.24 -2.29
C ALA A 14 -0.63 2.89 -3.63
N GLY A 15 0.32 2.89 -4.57
CA GLY A 15 0.09 3.48 -5.89
C GLY A 15 1.33 4.11 -6.49
N TRP A 16 1.13 5.06 -7.40
CA TRP A 16 2.21 5.78 -8.07
C TRP A 16 2.54 7.07 -7.31
N ILE A 17 3.83 7.33 -7.12
CA ILE A 17 4.33 8.59 -6.57
C ILE A 17 5.16 9.26 -7.66
N THR A 18 4.81 10.49 -7.99
CA THR A 18 5.56 11.33 -8.92
C THR A 18 6.32 12.40 -8.14
N CYS A 19 7.63 12.44 -8.33
CA CYS A 19 8.47 13.54 -7.89
C CYS A 19 8.64 14.51 -9.05
N ARG A 20 8.38 15.80 -8.82
CA ARG A 20 8.55 16.85 -9.81
C ARG A 20 9.55 17.88 -9.31
N LEU A 21 10.59 18.13 -10.09
CA LEU A 21 11.57 19.17 -9.88
C LEU A 21 11.35 20.28 -10.90
N GLU A 22 11.34 21.53 -10.45
CA GLU A 22 11.11 22.69 -11.32
C GLU A 22 12.04 23.84 -10.94
N ASN A 23 12.63 24.48 -11.95
CA ASN A 23 13.42 25.70 -11.83
C ASN A 23 13.20 26.59 -13.07
N PRO A 24 13.74 27.84 -13.12
CA PRO A 24 13.53 28.74 -14.26
C PRO A 24 14.05 28.25 -15.61
N TYR A 25 14.87 27.21 -15.63
CA TYR A 25 15.47 26.62 -16.83
C TYR A 25 14.76 25.36 -17.31
N GLY A 26 13.84 24.81 -16.51
CA GLY A 26 13.07 23.63 -16.91
C GLY A 26 12.41 22.89 -15.75
N ASN A 27 11.80 21.76 -16.12
CA ASN A 27 11.22 20.81 -15.18
C ASN A 27 11.65 19.39 -15.53
N GLU A 28 11.60 18.53 -14.52
CA GLU A 28 11.87 17.10 -14.65
C GLU A 28 10.92 16.34 -13.71
N GLU A 29 10.46 15.16 -14.16
CA GLU A 29 9.57 14.30 -13.39
C GLU A 29 10.08 12.87 -13.39
N GLU A 30 9.96 12.22 -12.23
CA GLU A 30 10.21 10.79 -12.08
C GLU A 30 9.03 10.15 -11.34
N THR A 31 8.53 9.02 -11.86
CA THR A 31 7.40 8.30 -11.27
C THR A 31 7.83 6.91 -10.81
N ILE A 32 7.51 6.56 -9.57
CA ILE A 32 7.80 5.26 -8.97
C ILE A 32 6.53 4.59 -8.44
N GLN A 33 6.50 3.25 -8.42
CA GLN A 33 5.41 2.49 -7.81
C GLN A 33 5.71 2.18 -6.34
N LEU A 34 4.83 2.58 -5.43
CA LEU A 34 4.86 2.20 -4.02
C LEU A 34 3.92 1.01 -3.78
N THR A 35 4.50 -0.15 -3.51
CA THR A 35 3.78 -1.34 -3.04
C THR A 35 3.78 -1.40 -1.51
N VAL A 36 2.60 -1.52 -0.90
CA VAL A 36 2.45 -1.70 0.55
C VAL A 36 2.07 -3.15 0.84
N LEU A 37 2.85 -3.82 1.68
CA LEU A 37 2.60 -5.19 2.09
C LEU A 37 1.81 -5.21 3.40
N ILE A 38 0.80 -6.09 3.47
CA ILE A 38 -0.06 -6.27 4.65
C ILE A 38 -0.11 -7.74 5.06
N ALA A 39 -0.36 -7.98 6.35
CA ALA A 39 -0.72 -9.31 6.81
C ALA A 39 -2.09 -9.72 6.22
N PRO A 40 -2.30 -11.01 5.92
CA PRO A 40 -3.61 -11.50 5.48
C PRO A 40 -4.69 -11.26 6.55
N ILE A 41 -5.91 -10.96 6.09
CA ILE A 41 -7.09 -10.86 6.95
C ILE A 41 -7.83 -12.19 6.89
N ILE A 42 -8.00 -12.85 8.04
CA ILE A 42 -8.81 -14.07 8.15
C ILE A 42 -10.28 -13.65 8.14
N THR A 43 -10.99 -13.91 7.05
CA THR A 43 -12.39 -13.52 6.89
C THR A 43 -13.38 -14.63 7.26
N THR A 44 -12.90 -15.87 7.39
CA THR A 44 -13.73 -17.03 7.71
C THR A 44 -13.11 -17.85 8.82
N GLN A 45 -13.95 -18.29 9.76
CA GLN A 45 -13.57 -19.30 10.74
C GLN A 45 -13.79 -20.67 10.12
N LEU A 46 -12.87 -21.62 10.34
CA LEU A 46 -13.08 -23.00 9.94
C LEU A 46 -14.27 -23.59 10.73
N PRO A 47 -15.11 -24.45 10.11
CA PRO A 47 -16.12 -25.19 10.84
C PRO A 47 -15.46 -25.99 11.96
N ARG A 48 -16.09 -26.04 13.14
CA ARG A 48 -15.61 -26.93 14.21
C ARG A 48 -15.87 -28.37 13.77
N GLU A 49 -14.89 -29.25 13.95
CA GLU A 49 -14.91 -30.65 13.51
C GLU A 49 -16.09 -31.50 14.03
N HIS A 50 -16.93 -30.97 14.94
CA HIS A 50 -18.02 -31.71 15.59
C HIS A 50 -19.42 -31.50 14.99
N GLU A 51 -19.56 -30.79 13.86
CA GLU A 51 -20.89 -30.50 13.26
C GLU A 51 -21.23 -31.37 12.03
N ILE A 52 -20.47 -32.45 11.78
CA ILE A 52 -20.73 -33.39 10.68
C ILE A 52 -21.26 -34.75 11.21
N VAL A 53 -22.21 -34.77 12.14
CA VAL A 53 -23.08 -35.95 12.34
C VAL A 53 -24.43 -35.52 12.92
N SER A 54 -25.44 -35.46 12.06
CA SER A 54 -26.86 -35.66 12.42
C SER A 54 -27.64 -36.09 11.20
#